data_AF-A0A9X2ERT9-F1
#
_entry.id   AF-A0A9X2ERT9-F1
#
_cell.length_a   1.000
_cell.length_b   1.000
_cell.length_c   1.000
_cell.angle_alpha   90.00
_cell.angle_beta   90.00
_cell.angle_gamma   90.00
#
_symmetry.space_group_name_H-M   'P 1'
#
loop_
_entity.id
_entity.type
_entity.pdbx_description
1 polymer ?
#
loop_
_entity_poly.entity_id
_entity_poly.type
_entity_poly.pdbx_seq_one_letter_code
_entity_poly.pdbx_strand_id
1 'polypeptide(L)' 'WMLAFDNALANLDSYLGAFCHNYYLFKDPSGIWRPIIWDLNLSLGGFRLVDQKTVLTNDQLYTLSPFLH' A
#
# COMPACT_ATOMS: atom_id res chain seq x y z
N TRP A 1 8.48 -4.35 -7.29
CA TRP A 1 7.97 -3.11 -7.91
C TRP A 1 6.76 -2.57 -7.17
N MET A 2 5.86 -3.45 -6.70
CA MET A 2 4.67 -3.04 -5.93
C MET A 2 5.01 -2.15 -4.72
N LEU A 3 6.08 -2.46 -3.97
CA LEU A 3 6.58 -1.57 -2.90
C LEU A 3 6.79 -0.12 -3.34
N ALA A 4 7.43 0.09 -4.49
CA ALA A 4 7.67 1.43 -5.01
C ALA A 4 6.38 2.07 -5.49
N PHE A 5 5.47 1.29 -6.09
CA PHE A 5 4.16 1.74 -6.54
C PHE A 5 3.30 2.25 -5.37
N ASP A 6 3.17 1.45 -4.31
CA ASP A 6 2.33 1.81 -3.15
C ASP A 6 2.90 3.00 -2.38
N ASN A 7 4.23 3.10 -2.28
CA ASN A 7 4.88 4.29 -1.68
C ASN A 7 4.68 5.55 -2.53
N ALA A 8 4.83 5.46 -3.86
CA ALA A 8 4.67 6.61 -4.75
C ALA A 8 3.24 7.17 -4.71
N LEU A 9 2.24 6.31 -4.53
CA LEU A 9 0.83 6.71 -4.43
C LEU A 9 0.34 6.93 -3.00
N ALA A 10 1.18 6.72 -1.98
CA ALA A 10 0.73 6.65 -0.59
C ALA A 10 -0.50 5.72 -0.42
N ASN A 11 -0.45 4.54 -1.05
CA ASN A 11 -1.51 3.54 -1.04
C ASN A 11 -1.46 2.72 0.25
N LEU A 12 -1.92 3.30 1.37
CA LEU A 12 -1.92 2.63 2.67
C LEU A 12 -3.06 1.63 2.86
N ASP A 13 -4.00 1.53 1.92
CA ASP A 13 -5.01 0.46 1.95
C ASP A 13 -4.50 -0.81 1.22
N SER A 14 -3.21 -0.84 0.87
CA SER A 14 -2.46 -2.01 0.40
C SER A 14 -1.85 -2.82 1.55
N TYR A 15 -0.91 -3.73 1.24
CA TYR A 15 -0.07 -4.41 2.24
C TYR A 15 0.80 -3.47 3.09
N LEU A 16 0.95 -2.20 2.70
CA LEU A 16 1.72 -1.23 3.50
C LEU A 16 1.00 -0.75 4.75
N GLY A 17 -0.33 -0.74 4.78
CA GLY A 17 -1.07 -0.22 5.94
C GLY A 17 -1.88 -1.27 6.68
N ALA A 18 -2.82 -0.79 7.49
CA ALA A 18 -3.37 -1.53 8.61
C ALA A 18 -4.11 -2.84 8.27
N PHE A 19 -4.67 -2.94 7.06
CA PHE A 19 -5.55 -4.03 6.69
C PHE A 19 -5.00 -4.97 5.63
N CYS A 20 -3.90 -4.59 4.95
CA CYS A 20 -3.29 -5.43 3.93
C CYS A 20 -4.25 -5.89 2.83
N HIS A 21 -5.08 -4.99 2.31
CA HIS A 21 -6.12 -5.29 1.32
C HIS A 21 -5.77 -4.77 -0.08
N ASN A 22 -6.72 -4.85 -1.02
CA ASN A 22 -6.65 -4.20 -2.35
C ASN A 22 -5.53 -4.70 -3.28
N TYR A 23 -5.07 -5.93 -3.08
CA TYR A 23 -4.29 -6.66 -4.05
C TYR A 23 -4.60 -8.16 -4.02
N TYR A 24 -4.33 -8.83 -5.14
CA TYR A 24 -4.23 -10.28 -5.22
C TYR A 24 -2.84 -10.66 -5.71
N LEU A 25 -2.41 -11.89 -5.38
CA LEU A 25 -1.22 -12.49 -5.97
C LEU A 25 -1.65 -13.64 -6.87
N PHE A 26 -1.22 -13.59 -8.12
CA PHE A 26 -1.44 -14.64 -9.10
C PHE A 26 -0.11 -15.30 -9.44
N LYS A 27 -0.02 -16.63 -9.33
CA LYS A 27 1.14 -17.38 -9.78
C LYS A 27 0.96 -17.75 -11.25
N ASP A 28 1.78 -17.17 -12.10
CA ASP A 28 1.70 -17.45 -13.53
C ASP A 28 2.31 -18.83 -13.90
N PRO A 29 2.15 -19.30 -15.15
CA PRO A 29 2.74 -20.57 -15.60
C PRO A 29 4.28 -20.61 -15.53
N SER A 30 4.96 -19.47 -15.47
CA SER A 30 6.42 -19.41 -15.24
C SER A 30 6.81 -19.60 -13.77
N GLY A 31 5.81 -19.76 -12.89
CA GLY A 31 5.99 -19.97 -11.46
C GLY A 31 6.23 -18.68 -10.68
N ILE A 32 6.10 -17.51 -11.31
CA ILE A 32 6.35 -16.21 -10.71
C ILE A 32 5.04 -15.66 -10.14
N TRP A 33 5.08 -15.21 -8.88
CA TRP A 33 3.98 -14.47 -8.28
C TRP A 33 3.94 -13.04 -8.81
N ARG A 34 2.80 -12.64 -9.38
CA ARG A 34 2.54 -11.30 -9.88
C ARG A 34 1.42 -10.66 -9.09
N PRO A 35 1.59 -9.41 -8.62
CA PRO A 35 0.51 -8.71 -7.96
C PRO A 35 -0.49 -8.17 -8.99
N ILE A 36 -1.77 -8.23 -8.62
CA ILE A 36 -2.88 -7.57 -9.29
C ILE A 36 -3.42 -6.56 -8.29
N ILE A 37 -3.19 -5.28 -8.56
CA ILE A 37 -3.61 -4.18 -7.69
C ILE A 37 -5.02 -3.76 -8.08
N TRP A 38 -5.87 -3.49 -7.10
CA TRP A 38 -7.22 -3.00 -7.33
C TRP A 38 -7.60 -1.93 -6.30
N ASP A 39 -8.75 -1.28 -6.50
CA ASP A 39 -9.34 -0.25 -5.64
C ASP A 39 -8.36 0.81 -5.08
N LEU A 40 -7.95 1.73 -5.95
CA LEU A 40 -6.99 2.80 -5.64
C LEU A 40 -7.67 4.13 -5.26
N ASN A 41 -8.97 4.13 -5.03
CA ASN A 41 -9.76 5.33 -4.72
C ASN A 41 -9.31 6.04 -3.43
N LEU A 42 -8.72 5.30 -2.48
CA LEU A 42 -8.21 5.84 -1.22
C LEU A 42 -6.68 6.06 -1.21
N SER A 43 -6.01 5.90 -2.36
CA SER A 43 -4.63 6.35 -2.51
C SER A 43 -4.52 7.88 -2.40
N LEU A 44 -3.30 8.40 -2.39
CA LEU A 44 -2.98 9.84 -2.30
C LEU A 44 -3.54 10.50 -1.03
N GLY A 45 -3.50 9.76 0.09
CA GLY A 45 -3.90 10.25 1.40
C GLY A 45 -5.40 10.15 1.70
N GLY A 46 -6.17 9.37 0.91
CA GLY A 46 -7.54 9.00 1.24
C GLY A 46 -7.62 8.03 2.42
N PHE A 47 -6.73 7.03 2.45
CA PHE A 47 -6.53 6.11 3.57
C PHE A 47 -5.20 6.40 4.27
N ARG A 48 -5.23 6.45 5.61
CA ARG A 48 -4.16 7.03 6.42
C ARG A 48 -3.71 6.16 7.60
N LEU A 49 -4.19 4.93 7.65
CA LEU A 49 -3.92 4.01 8.74
C LEU A 49 -2.73 3.11 8.37
N VAL A 50 -1.60 3.33 9.03
CA VAL A 50 -0.43 2.43 8.94
C VAL A 50 -0.60 1.20 9.84
N ASP A 51 -1.37 1.38 10.93
CA ASP A 51 -1.84 0.36 11.84
C ASP A 51 -3.29 0.70 12.24
N GLN A 52 -3.93 -0.14 13.07
CA GLN A 52 -5.33 0.06 13.46
C GLN A 52 -5.58 1.23 14.44
N LYS A 53 -4.56 1.98 14.85
CA LYS A 53 -4.62 3.01 15.89
C LYS A 53 -4.18 4.38 15.40
N THR A 54 -3.25 4.42 14.45
CA THR A 54 -2.50 5.61 14.07
C THR A 54 -3.00 6.14 12.74
N VAL A 55 -3.67 7.29 12.75
CA VAL A 55 -4.06 8.05 11.57
C VAL A 55 -2.99 9.10 11.26
N LEU A 56 -2.35 9.02 10.09
CA LEU A 56 -1.28 9.92 9.70
C LEU A 56 -1.78 11.32 9.27
N THR A 57 -1.02 12.34 9.64
CA THR A 57 -1.16 13.70 9.10
C THR A 57 -0.57 13.80 7.69
N ASN A 58 -0.82 14.90 6.98
CA ASN A 58 -0.21 15.13 5.66
C ASN A 58 1.32 15.13 5.74
N ASP A 59 1.89 15.83 6.72
CA ASP A 59 3.35 15.90 6.88
C ASP A 59 3.95 14.52 7.12
N GLN A 60 3.28 13.69 7.94
CA GLN A 60 3.71 12.32 8.20
C GLN A 60 3.62 11.43 6.96
N LEU A 61 2.61 11.61 6.10
CA LEU A 61 2.53 10.90 4.82
C LEU A 61 3.69 11.27 3.89
N TYR A 62 4.07 12.54 3.83
CA TYR A 62 5.18 13.00 2.97
C TYR A 62 6.55 12.50 3.45
N THR A 63 6.74 12.38 4.76
CA THR A 63 8.01 11.91 5.36
C THR A 63 7.98 10.42 5.70
N LEU A 64 6.96 9.68 5.24
CA LEU A 64 6.79 8.28 5.59
C LEU A 64 7.95 7.45 5.01
N SER A 65 8.51 6.56 5.84
CA SER A 65 9.57 5.66 5.38
C SER A 65 9.02 4.69 4.32
N PRO A 66 9.74 4.49 3.21
CA PRO A 66 9.32 3.52 2.19
C PRO A 66 9.42 2.06 2.65
N PHE A 67 10.10 1.79 3.77
CA PHE A 67 10.28 0.47 4.38
C PHE A 67 9.47 0.37 5.67
N LEU A 68 8.16 0.62 5.59
CA LEU A 68 7.30 0.79 6.75
C LEU A 68 7.16 -0.45 7.65
N HIS A 69 7.66 -1.61 7.23
CA HIS A 69 7.68 -2.87 7.99
C HIS A 69 8.96 -3.65 7.71
#